data_AF-A0A6G8FLF8-F1
#
_entry.id   AF-A0A6G8FLF8-F1
#
_cell.length_a   1.000
_cell.length_b   1.000
_cell.length_c   1.000
_cell.angle_alpha   90.00
_cell.angle_beta   90.00
_cell.angle_gamma   90.00
#
_symmetry.space_group_name_H-M   'P 1'
#
loop_
_entity.id
_entity.type
_entity.pdbx_description
1 polymer ?
#
loop_
_entity_poly.entity_id
_entity_poly.type
_entity_poly.pdbx_seq_one_letter_code
_entity_poly.pdbx_strand_id
1 'polypeptide(L)' 'MRWRDSESDPPRWGIIGFDNSARAVELVAVELGDGDLLIIHANYLTAGFEREMRDAR' A
#
# COMPACT_ATOMS: atom_id res chain seq x y z
N MET A 1 -27.19 -3.66 -0.74
CA MET A 1 -26.04 -2.94 -0.17
C MET A 1 -26.44 -1.49 0.05
N ARG A 2 -26.37 -0.98 1.28
CA ARG A 2 -26.85 0.37 1.61
C ARG A 2 -25.70 1.38 1.41
N TRP A 3 -26.00 2.53 0.82
CA TRP A 3 -25.10 3.66 0.51
C TRP A 3 -24.35 4.26 1.72
N ARG A 4 -24.51 3.68 2.92
CA ARG A 4 -23.93 4.16 4.18
C ARG A 4 -22.79 3.27 4.73
N ASP A 5 -22.52 2.13 4.09
CA ASP A 5 -21.35 1.29 4.40
C ASP A 5 -20.09 1.69 3.57
N SER A 6 -20.20 2.71 2.71
CA SER A 6 -19.13 3.15 1.80
C SER A 6 -18.15 4.17 2.39
N GLU A 7 -18.24 4.47 3.68
CA GLU A 7 -17.31 5.41 4.37
C GLU A 7 -16.11 4.70 5.02
N SER A 8 -15.99 3.38 4.88
CA SER A 8 -14.73 2.71 5.21
C SER A 8 -13.77 2.90 4.05
N ASP A 9 -12.64 3.56 4.31
CA ASP A 9 -11.53 3.61 3.36
C ASP A 9 -11.26 2.19 2.86
N PRO A 10 -11.12 1.98 1.53
CA PRO A 10 -10.86 0.65 1.00
C PRO A 10 -9.59 0.10 1.66
N PRO A 11 -9.55 -1.20 2.00
CA PRO A 11 -8.34 -1.83 2.55
C PRO A 11 -7.14 -1.47 1.69
N ARG A 12 -6.07 -0.98 2.34
CA ARG A 12 -4.82 -0.61 1.70
C ARG A 12 -3.72 -1.55 2.17
N TRP A 13 -2.88 -1.96 1.24
CA TRP A 13 -1.68 -2.73 1.54
C TRP A 13 -0.46 -1.82 1.39
N GLY A 14 0.37 -1.78 2.42
CA GLY A 14 1.71 -1.25 2.29
C GLY A 14 2.68 -2.38 1.93
N ILE A 15 3.53 -2.11 0.94
CA ILE A 15 4.45 -3.09 0.37
C ILE A 15 5.83 -2.43 0.28
N ILE A 16 6.87 -3.18 0.62
CA ILE A 16 8.27 -2.78 0.37
C ILE A 16 8.74 -3.53 -0.87
N GLY A 17 9.00 -2.78 -1.95
CA GLY A 17 9.54 -3.28 -3.21
C GLY A 17 10.93 -2.73 -3.51
N PHE A 18 11.43 -3.02 -4.71
CA PHE A 18 12.71 -2.50 -5.21
C PHE A 18 12.55 -1.97 -6.64
N ASP A 19 13.22 -0.88 -6.96
CA ASP A 19 13.31 -0.38 -8.33
C ASP A 19 14.34 -1.15 -9.18
N ASN A 20 14.52 -0.73 -10.43
CA ASN A 20 15.50 -1.35 -11.35
C ASN A 20 16.97 -1.20 -10.92
N SER A 21 17.24 -0.34 -9.94
CA SER A 21 18.55 -0.06 -9.37
C SER A 21 18.70 -0.66 -7.97
N ALA A 22 17.79 -1.56 -7.58
CA ALA A 22 17.73 -2.20 -6.26
C ALA A 22 17.56 -1.22 -5.08
N ARG A 23 17.03 -0.01 -5.33
CA ARG A 23 16.67 0.92 -4.25
C ARG A 23 15.31 0.52 -3.71
N ALA A 24 15.18 0.50 -2.38
CA ALA A 24 13.92 0.16 -1.74
C ALA A 24 12.86 1.24 -2.01
N VAL A 25 11.65 0.80 -2.30
CA VAL A 25 10.49 1.63 -2.62
C VAL A 25 9.35 1.23 -1.70
N GLU A 26 8.73 2.22 -1.04
CA GLU A 26 7.45 2.05 -0.36
C GLU A 26 6.32 2.19 -1.39
N LEU A 27 5.40 1.23 -1.40
CA LEU A 27 4.22 1.23 -2.25
C LEU A 27 2.96 1.13 -1.38
N VAL A 28 1.94 1.91 -1.72
CA VAL A 28 0.59 1.72 -1.18
C VAL A 28 -0.32 1.31 -2.32
N ALA A 29 -1.00 0.18 -2.13
CA ALA A 29 -1.87 -0.42 -3.11
C ALA A 29 -3.29 -0.59 -2.57
N VAL A 30 -4.27 -0.54 -3.49
CA VAL A 30 -5.65 -0.95 -3.27
C VAL A 30 -5.98 -2.06 -4.26
N GLU A 31 -6.65 -3.11 -3.82
CA GLU A 31 -7.15 -4.18 -4.66
C GLU A 31 -8.44 -3.72 -5.32
N LEU A 32 -8.47 -3.78 -6.65
CA LEU A 32 -9.61 -3.31 -7.45
C LEU A 32 -10.64 -4.41 -7.74
N GLY A 33 -10.34 -5.66 -7.37
CA GLY A 33 -11.10 -6.87 -7.72
C GLY A 33 -10.29 -7.79 -8.64
N ASP A 34 -10.65 -9.07 -8.69
CA ASP A 34 -10.03 -10.11 -9.54
C ASP A 34 -8.49 -10.24 -9.43
N GLY A 35 -7.91 -9.77 -8.31
CA GLY A 35 -6.47 -9.78 -8.05
C GLY A 35 -5.70 -8.59 -8.62
N ASP A 36 -6.38 -7.62 -9.25
CA ASP A 36 -5.73 -6.40 -9.75
C ASP A 36 -5.39 -5.44 -8.61
N LEU A 37 -4.18 -4.87 -8.66
CA LEU A 37 -3.69 -3.87 -7.71
C LEU A 37 -3.53 -2.51 -8.38
N LEU A 38 -4.15 -1.50 -7.78
CA LEU A 38 -3.88 -0.09 -8.08
C LEU A 38 -2.85 0.46 -7.11
N ILE A 39 -1.69 0.85 -7.63
CA ILE A 39 -0.69 1.60 -6.86
C ILE A 39 -1.14 3.06 -6.78
N ILE A 40 -1.47 3.52 -5.57
CA ILE A 40 -1.89 4.90 -5.32
C ILE A 40 -0.75 5.77 -4.77
N HIS A 41 0.36 5.15 -4.35
CA HIS A 41 1.56 5.83 -3.84
C HIS A 41 2.80 5.00 -4.12
N ALA A 42 3.87 5.66 -4.57
CA ALA A 42 5.18 5.05 -4.77
C ALA A 42 6.29 6.07 -4.49
N ASN A 43 7.08 5.82 -3.46
CA ASN A 43 8.21 6.67 -3.06
C ASN A 43 9.42 5.82 -2.69
N TYR A 44 10.62 6.42 -2.65
CA TYR A 44 11.75 5.72 -2.04
C TYR A 44 11.46 5.47 -0.55
N LEU A 45 11.84 4.28 -0.09
CA LEU A 45 11.54 3.80 1.25
C LEU A 45 12.04 4.79 2.31
N THR A 46 11.15 5.14 3.24
CA THR A 46 11.48 5.96 4.40
C THR A 46 11.63 5.10 5.66
N ALA A 47 12.44 5.57 6.61
CA ALA A 47 12.56 4.91 7.92
C ALA A 47 11.24 4.93 8.73
N GLY A 48 10.36 5.90 8.44
CA GLY A 48 9.03 5.98 9.04
C GLY A 48 8.14 4.83 8.57
N PHE A 49 8.01 4.66 7.26
CA PHE A 49 7.23 3.58 6.66
C PHE A 49 7.75 2.19 7.04
N GLU A 50 9.07 2.01 7.06
CA GLU A 50 9.67 0.73 7.48
C GLU A 50 9.33 0.39 8.95
N ARG A 51 9.26 1.39 9.83
CA ARG A 51 8.82 1.20 11.21
C ARG A 51 7.33 0.87 11.28
N GLU A 52 6.48 1.59 10.56
CA GLU A 52 5.04 1.32 10.50
C GLU A 52 4.75 -0.12 10.02
N MET A 53 5.47 -0.60 9.00
CA MET A 53 5.37 -1.98 8.51
C MET A 53 5.81 -3.01 9.56
N ARG A 54 6.84 -2.71 10.36
CA ARG A 54 7.29 -3.58 11.45
C ARG A 54 6.27 -3.64 12.57
N ASP A 55 5.67 -2.51 12.92
CA ASP A 55 4.70 -2.40 14.02
C ASP A 55 3.33 -3.01 13.64
N ALA A 56 3.02 -3.09 12.35
CA ALA A 56 1.79 -3.69 11.82
C ALA A 56 1.80 -5.23 11.74
N ARG A 57 2.94 -5.88 12.03
CA ARG A 57 3.12 -7.34 11.98
C ARG A 57 2.99 -7.99 13.35
#